data_AF-A0A953KYT5-F1
#
_entry.id   AF-A0A953KYT5-F1
#
_cell.length_a   1.000
_cell.length_b   1.000
_cell.length_c   1.000
_cell.angle_alpha   90.00
_cell.angle_beta   90.00
_cell.angle_gamma   90.00
#
_symmetry.space_group_name_H-M   'P 1'
#
loop_
_entity.id
_entity.type
_entity.pdbx_description
1 polymer ?
#
loop_
_entity_poly.entity_id
_entity_poly.type
_entity_poly.pdbx_seq_one_letter_code
_entity_poly.pdbx_strand_id
1 'polypeptide(L)'
;MKNLVWLGARAALVCLAIFGASVCRAQIVKEVYLGTEVTVQLDRVKLLVGEPLYVKITAKSLSAALRVGTLQASFFLSDDADIAVTVRPPGELPYRYTANEESARHPTAELNLDIGESSSYIVPVLYDKKSPNGYVFSKPGDYYVGVKFTFGLIREIQRFAVELPPIRITVTEPEGRNAEAFKLINNPKAALALHVVDPADPAVVAAAKKVANDYPDTVYAPLCMYLVGAEGFLTTRQSYKESAAIFLKFLKLFPDHPRAGDAIFNVAAAYDSLKQEDLARAWIFFLRDRHPDHYLMRKETPMALKYYFGPVEQAAGKRWWLYPDMWRYRPPVKDH
;
A
#
# COMPACT_ATOMS: atom_id res chain seq x y z
N MET A 1 52.44 28.69 -55.13
CA MET A 1 51.21 29.48 -55.38
C MET A 1 50.14 29.03 -54.41
N LYS A 2 49.68 29.98 -53.57
CA LYS A 2 48.45 30.01 -52.74
C LYS A 2 48.35 28.93 -51.64
N ASN A 3 48.79 29.24 -50.41
CA ASN A 3 48.03 29.89 -49.32
C ASN A 3 47.27 28.84 -48.47
N LEU A 4 47.20 28.86 -47.15
CA LEU A 4 47.95 29.53 -46.07
C LEU A 4 47.41 28.89 -44.75
N VAL A 5 48.34 28.53 -43.86
CA VAL A 5 48.31 28.60 -42.39
C VAL A 5 47.06 29.20 -41.71
N TRP A 6 46.51 28.55 -40.66
CA TRP A 6 46.36 29.11 -39.28
C TRP A 6 45.57 28.20 -38.30
N LEU A 7 46.18 28.02 -37.10
CA LEU A 7 45.67 27.92 -35.72
C LEU A 7 44.36 27.16 -35.41
N GLY A 8 44.23 26.41 -34.31
CA GLY A 8 44.99 26.35 -33.07
C GLY A 8 44.09 25.84 -31.94
N ALA A 9 44.67 25.81 -30.74
CA ALA A 9 44.00 25.71 -29.43
C ALA A 9 43.53 24.34 -28.92
N ARG A 10 44.30 23.90 -27.91
CA ARG A 10 43.91 23.08 -26.75
C ARG A 10 42.46 23.35 -26.31
N ALA A 11 41.70 22.28 -26.07
CA ALA A 11 40.56 22.30 -25.16
C ALA A 11 40.69 21.13 -24.18
N ALA A 12 41.34 21.42 -23.05
CA ALA A 12 41.10 20.69 -21.82
C ALA A 12 39.66 21.02 -21.40
N LEU A 13 38.74 20.07 -21.53
CA LEU A 13 37.42 20.18 -20.93
C LEU A 13 37.48 19.56 -19.54
N VAL A 14 37.93 20.41 -18.62
CA VAL A 14 37.48 20.44 -17.23
C VAL A 14 35.95 20.54 -17.28
N CYS A 15 35.25 19.45 -17.02
CA CYS A 15 33.86 19.53 -16.58
C CYS A 15 33.87 19.48 -15.06
N LEU A 16 33.59 20.66 -14.52
CA LEU A 16 33.42 21.02 -13.13
C LEU A 16 32.69 19.93 -12.33
N ALA A 17 33.22 19.70 -11.13
CA ALA A 17 32.44 19.25 -10.00
C ALA A 17 31.18 20.13 -9.86
N ILE A 18 30.02 19.56 -10.18
CA ILE A 18 28.75 20.08 -9.71
C ILE A 18 28.57 19.53 -8.30
N PHE A 19 29.06 20.29 -7.32
CA PHE A 19 28.49 20.25 -5.98
C PHE A 19 27.08 20.82 -6.08
N GLY A 20 26.07 19.96 -5.95
CA GLY A 20 24.68 20.39 -5.95
C GLY A 20 23.73 19.20 -5.95
N ALA A 21 23.07 19.00 -4.82
CA ALA A 21 22.16 17.91 -4.47
C ALA A 21 22.83 16.55 -4.19
N SER A 22 23.07 16.27 -2.91
CA SER A 22 22.88 14.91 -2.39
C SER A 22 21.42 14.52 -2.66
N VAL A 23 21.16 14.02 -3.85
CA VAL A 23 19.86 13.47 -4.22
C VAL A 23 19.64 12.24 -3.36
N CYS A 24 18.68 12.33 -2.46
CA CYS A 24 18.23 11.25 -1.59
C CYS A 24 17.71 10.10 -2.48
N ARG A 25 18.62 9.21 -2.91
CA ARG A 25 18.36 8.09 -3.84
C ARG A 25 17.88 6.83 -3.09
N ALA A 26 17.83 6.86 -1.77
CA ALA A 26 17.53 5.73 -0.90
C ALA A 26 16.11 5.84 -0.32
N GLN A 27 15.09 5.55 -1.12
CA GLN A 27 13.76 5.16 -0.61
C GLN A 27 13.32 3.80 -1.16
N ILE A 28 14.15 3.20 -2.00
CA ILE A 28 13.90 1.96 -2.71
C ILE A 28 15.20 1.17 -2.76
N VAL A 29 15.12 -0.11 -2.41
CA VAL A 29 16.17 -1.09 -2.65
C VAL A 29 15.58 -2.20 -3.49
N LYS A 30 16.34 -2.63 -4.49
CA LYS A 30 15.95 -3.63 -5.46
C LYS A 30 17.11 -4.60 -5.63
N GLU A 31 16.82 -5.88 -5.46
CA GLU A 31 17.79 -6.95 -5.59
C GLU A 31 17.19 -8.08 -6.43
N VAL A 32 18.05 -8.89 -7.06
CA VAL A 32 17.62 -10.01 -7.90
C VAL A 32 18.25 -11.30 -7.39
N TYR A 33 17.41 -12.27 -7.07
CA TYR A 33 17.82 -13.60 -6.59
C TYR A 33 17.19 -14.67 -7.48
N LEU A 34 18.02 -15.48 -8.12
CA LEU A 34 17.57 -16.64 -8.91
C LEU A 34 16.45 -16.31 -9.92
N GLY A 35 16.54 -15.15 -10.57
CA GLY A 35 15.52 -14.69 -11.53
C GLY A 35 14.25 -14.12 -10.91
N THR A 36 14.21 -13.90 -9.60
CA THR A 36 13.17 -13.14 -8.89
C THR A 36 13.72 -11.79 -8.45
N GLU A 37 13.11 -10.72 -8.89
CA GLU A 37 13.39 -9.36 -8.45
C GLU A 37 12.53 -9.03 -7.23
N VAL A 38 13.16 -8.61 -6.14
CA VAL A 38 12.48 -8.16 -4.93
C VAL A 38 12.83 -6.70 -4.68
N THR A 39 11.80 -5.88 -4.53
CA THR A 39 11.89 -4.45 -4.29
C THR A 39 11.25 -4.13 -2.94
N VAL A 40 11.96 -3.38 -2.10
CA VAL A 40 11.44 -2.82 -0.84
C VAL A 40 11.50 -1.29 -0.96
N GLN A 41 10.37 -0.63 -0.72
CA GLN A 41 10.23 0.80 -0.90
C GLN A 41 9.42 1.45 0.25
N LEU A 42 9.80 2.68 0.62
CA LEU A 42 8.95 3.57 1.41
C LEU A 42 8.18 4.51 0.48
N ASP A 43 6.92 4.79 0.78
CA ASP A 43 6.09 5.69 -0.01
C ASP A 43 6.53 7.16 0.07
N ARG A 44 7.08 7.57 1.22
CA ARG A 44 7.52 8.95 1.49
C ARG A 44 8.51 9.04 2.64
N VAL A 45 9.08 10.25 2.82
CA VAL A 45 10.04 10.58 3.89
C VAL A 45 9.64 11.80 4.72
N LYS A 46 8.48 12.39 4.44
CA LYS A 46 7.91 13.50 5.20
C LYS A 46 6.50 13.11 5.62
N LEU A 47 6.20 13.29 6.91
CA LEU A 47 4.94 12.92 7.54
C LEU A 47 4.50 14.02 8.50
N LEU A 48 3.20 14.15 8.71
CA LEU A 48 2.63 14.76 9.91
C LEU A 48 2.57 13.71 11.03
N VAL A 49 2.58 14.18 12.28
CA VAL A 49 2.33 13.32 13.45
C VAL A 49 1.06 12.50 13.22
N GLY A 50 1.13 11.19 13.46
CA GLY A 50 0.02 10.26 13.30
C GLY A 50 -0.32 9.81 11.87
N GLU A 51 0.44 10.25 10.85
CA GLU A 51 0.36 9.63 9.54
C GLU A 51 1.06 8.26 9.50
N PRO A 52 0.56 7.30 8.71
CA PRO A 52 1.25 6.04 8.46
C PRO A 52 2.41 6.26 7.49
N LEU A 53 3.50 5.52 7.73
CA LEU A 53 4.50 5.25 6.70
C LEU A 53 4.15 3.93 6.03
N TYR A 54 4.11 3.88 4.70
CA TYR A 54 3.80 2.65 3.98
C TYR A 54 5.06 2.00 3.43
N VAL A 55 5.25 0.73 3.76
CA VAL A 55 6.31 -0.11 3.20
C VAL A 55 5.70 -0.92 2.05
N LYS A 56 6.14 -0.66 0.82
CA LYS A 56 5.76 -1.46 -0.34
C LYS A 56 6.84 -2.52 -0.61
N ILE A 57 6.41 -3.78 -0.68
CA ILE A 57 7.27 -4.91 -1.06
C ILE A 57 6.73 -5.49 -2.35
N THR A 58 7.54 -5.51 -3.40
CA THR A 58 7.17 -6.05 -4.70
C THR A 58 8.10 -7.22 -5.05
N ALA A 59 7.51 -8.37 -5.36
CA ALA A 59 8.21 -9.49 -5.97
C ALA A 59 7.81 -9.58 -7.44
N LYS A 60 8.79 -9.74 -8.34
CA LYS A 60 8.58 -9.89 -9.78
C LYS A 60 9.40 -11.05 -10.33
N SER A 61 8.75 -11.93 -11.08
CA SER A 61 9.44 -13.02 -11.78
C SER A 61 10.05 -12.51 -13.09
N LEU A 62 11.37 -12.67 -13.26
CA LEU A 62 12.12 -12.22 -14.45
C LEU A 62 12.47 -13.37 -15.41
N SER A 63 12.44 -14.63 -14.98
CA SER A 63 12.96 -15.73 -15.81
C SER A 63 12.16 -17.03 -15.72
N ALA A 64 12.18 -17.80 -16.80
CA ALA A 64 11.53 -19.10 -16.96
C ALA A 64 12.35 -20.29 -16.42
N ALA A 65 13.66 -20.09 -16.22
CA ALA A 65 14.65 -21.17 -16.09
C ALA A 65 14.44 -22.04 -14.85
N LEU A 66 13.63 -21.56 -13.93
CA LEU A 66 13.14 -22.31 -12.82
C LEU A 66 11.63 -22.07 -12.78
N ARG A 67 10.80 -23.11 -12.68
CA ARG A 67 9.45 -22.98 -12.06
C ARG A 67 9.58 -22.63 -10.56
N VAL A 68 10.61 -21.86 -10.18
CA VAL A 68 10.83 -21.26 -8.86
C VAL A 68 10.07 -19.94 -8.91
N GLY A 69 8.75 -20.09 -9.05
CA GLY A 69 7.82 -18.99 -9.00
C GLY A 69 7.30 -18.78 -7.59
N THR A 70 7.61 -19.68 -6.64
CA THR A 70 7.05 -19.66 -5.28
C THR A 70 7.98 -18.94 -4.32
N LEU A 71 7.73 -17.64 -4.14
CA LEU A 71 8.28 -16.88 -3.03
C LEU A 71 7.46 -17.20 -1.79
N GLN A 72 8.14 -17.62 -0.72
CA GLN A 72 7.50 -17.93 0.55
C GLN A 72 7.94 -16.91 1.59
N ALA A 73 7.01 -16.08 2.04
CA ALA A 73 7.26 -15.08 3.07
C ALA A 73 6.00 -14.69 3.86
N SER A 74 6.20 -14.25 5.09
CA SER A 74 5.18 -13.59 5.92
C SER A 74 5.18 -12.08 5.69
N PHE A 75 4.00 -11.49 5.49
CA PHE A 75 3.86 -10.05 5.20
C PHE A 75 3.24 -9.26 6.35
N PHE A 76 3.27 -9.83 7.55
CA PHE A 76 2.77 -9.25 8.78
C PHE A 76 3.97 -8.82 9.65
N LEU A 77 3.74 -8.01 10.67
CA LEU A 77 4.76 -7.43 11.51
C LEU A 77 4.81 -8.19 12.84
N SER A 78 5.77 -9.10 13.01
CA SER A 78 6.02 -9.73 14.32
C SER A 78 7.52 -9.98 14.49
N ASP A 79 7.93 -10.43 15.67
CA ASP A 79 9.34 -10.73 15.96
C ASP A 79 9.89 -11.88 15.09
N ASP A 80 9.03 -12.82 14.70
CA ASP A 80 9.41 -13.96 13.86
C ASP A 80 8.98 -13.79 12.40
N ALA A 81 8.38 -12.64 12.07
CA ALA A 81 7.97 -12.36 10.70
C ALA A 81 9.18 -12.05 9.80
N ASP A 82 8.94 -12.26 8.53
CA ASP A 82 9.89 -12.03 7.44
C ASP A 82 10.13 -10.57 7.14
N ILE A 83 9.19 -9.69 7.51
CA ILE A 83 9.37 -8.26 7.51
C ILE A 83 9.80 -7.80 8.90
N ALA A 84 11.00 -7.24 8.98
CA ALA A 84 11.50 -6.56 10.17
C ALA A 84 11.63 -5.06 9.87
N VAL A 85 10.77 -4.25 10.47
CA VAL A 85 10.88 -2.79 10.44
C VAL A 85 11.61 -2.35 11.71
N THR A 86 12.67 -1.55 11.56
CA THR A 86 13.36 -0.93 12.70
C THR A 86 13.04 0.56 12.70
N VAL A 87 12.60 1.07 13.85
CA VAL A 87 12.27 2.49 14.02
C VAL A 87 13.17 3.06 15.12
N ARG A 88 13.78 4.21 14.85
CA ARG A 88 14.49 5.01 15.85
C ARG A 88 13.79 6.36 16.01
N PRO A 89 13.04 6.58 17.10
CA PRO A 89 12.44 7.87 17.39
C PRO A 89 13.48 8.96 17.73
N PRO A 90 13.09 10.25 17.68
CA PRO A 90 13.95 11.36 18.05
C PRO A 90 14.42 11.24 19.50
N GLY A 91 15.75 11.16 19.69
CA GLY A 91 16.39 11.07 21.01
C GLY A 91 16.31 9.69 21.67
N GLU A 92 15.87 8.66 20.96
CA GLU A 92 15.64 7.31 21.51
C GLU A 92 16.50 6.25 20.79
N LEU A 93 16.64 5.08 21.40
CA LEU A 93 17.32 3.94 20.79
C LEU A 93 16.44 3.28 19.71
N PRO A 94 17.04 2.71 18.66
CA PRO A 94 16.30 1.95 17.67
C PRO A 94 15.64 0.73 18.30
N TYR A 95 14.42 0.41 17.86
CA TYR A 95 13.71 -0.80 18.26
C TYR A 95 13.05 -1.46 17.05
N ARG A 96 12.79 -2.76 17.16
CA ARG A 96 12.02 -3.50 16.16
C ARG A 96 10.53 -3.20 16.33
N TYR A 97 9.91 -2.74 15.27
CA TYR A 97 8.48 -2.49 15.18
C TYR A 97 7.73 -3.78 14.82
N THR A 98 6.73 -4.12 15.63
CA THR A 98 5.95 -5.36 15.50
C THR A 98 4.46 -5.12 15.39
N ALA A 99 3.98 -3.87 15.32
CA ALA A 99 2.54 -3.55 15.36
C ALA A 99 1.71 -4.21 16.50
N ASN A 100 2.36 -4.90 17.44
CA ASN A 100 1.75 -5.84 18.39
C ASN A 100 0.96 -6.99 17.73
N GLU A 101 1.38 -7.48 16.56
CA GLU A 101 0.76 -8.66 15.93
C GLU A 101 1.36 -9.97 16.48
N GLU A 102 0.53 -11.02 16.51
CA GLU A 102 0.92 -12.35 16.98
C GLU A 102 1.16 -13.30 15.79
N SER A 103 2.31 -13.98 15.77
CA SER A 103 2.71 -14.88 14.67
C SER A 103 1.71 -15.99 14.36
N ALA A 104 1.07 -16.57 15.39
CA ALA A 104 0.11 -17.65 15.22
C ALA A 104 -1.15 -17.26 14.41
N ARG A 105 -1.42 -15.97 14.20
CA ARG A 105 -2.62 -15.48 13.51
C ARG A 105 -2.45 -15.31 12.01
N HIS A 106 -1.23 -15.37 11.49
CA HIS A 106 -0.94 -15.02 10.10
C HIS A 106 -0.05 -16.09 9.44
N PRO A 107 -0.58 -16.88 8.49
CA PRO A 107 0.24 -17.87 7.81
C PRO A 107 1.22 -17.20 6.84
N THR A 108 2.32 -17.89 6.59
CA THR A 108 3.24 -17.55 5.51
C THR A 108 2.51 -17.59 4.17
N ALA A 109 2.68 -16.58 3.34
CA ALA A 109 2.12 -16.54 2.00
C ALA A 109 3.09 -17.21 1.01
N GLU A 110 2.52 -18.02 0.12
CA GLU A 110 3.20 -18.55 -1.05
C GLU A 110 2.76 -17.75 -2.28
N LEU A 111 3.70 -17.03 -2.89
CA LEU A 111 3.48 -16.25 -4.11
C LEU A 111 3.91 -17.09 -5.29
N ASN A 112 2.99 -17.61 -6.11
CA ASN A 112 3.31 -18.29 -7.35
C ASN A 112 3.22 -17.29 -8.51
N LEU A 113 4.37 -16.84 -9.02
CA LEU A 113 4.45 -15.83 -10.08
C LEU A 113 4.85 -16.46 -11.42
N ASP A 114 4.03 -16.28 -12.45
CA ASP A 114 4.42 -16.58 -13.83
C ASP A 114 5.46 -15.56 -14.34
N ILE A 115 6.16 -15.87 -15.43
CA ILE A 115 7.22 -14.99 -15.98
C ILE A 115 6.64 -13.62 -16.31
N GLY A 116 7.28 -12.57 -15.79
CA GLY A 116 6.85 -11.19 -15.97
C GLY A 116 5.76 -10.73 -15.01
N GLU A 117 5.12 -11.65 -14.27
CA GLU A 117 4.17 -11.30 -13.22
C GLU A 117 4.87 -10.70 -12.00
N SER A 118 4.15 -9.84 -11.31
CA SER A 118 4.58 -9.23 -10.06
C SER A 118 3.45 -9.20 -9.05
N SER A 119 3.80 -9.24 -7.77
CA SER A 119 2.88 -9.06 -6.66
C SER A 119 3.47 -8.10 -5.64
N SER A 120 2.63 -7.20 -5.15
CA SER A 120 2.97 -6.09 -4.28
C SER A 120 2.11 -6.10 -3.03
N TYR A 121 2.78 -6.04 -1.89
CA TYR A 121 2.20 -5.92 -0.56
C TYR A 121 2.50 -4.54 -0.01
N ILE A 122 1.51 -3.93 0.65
CA ILE A 122 1.63 -2.62 1.28
C ILE A 122 1.41 -2.81 2.78
N VAL A 123 2.46 -2.58 3.57
CA VAL A 123 2.45 -2.76 5.02
C VAL A 123 2.47 -1.39 5.70
N PRO A 124 1.40 -1.00 6.43
CA PRO A 124 1.35 0.26 7.13
C PRO A 124 2.14 0.20 8.45
N VAL A 125 3.03 1.17 8.67
CA VAL A 125 3.67 1.44 9.97
C VAL A 125 2.92 2.60 10.61
N LEU A 126 2.03 2.29 11.57
CA LEU A 126 1.11 3.29 12.13
C LEU A 126 0.94 3.15 13.64
N TYR A 127 0.58 1.96 14.12
CA TYR A 127 0.19 1.75 15.51
C TYR A 127 1.33 1.16 16.34
N ASP A 128 1.61 1.76 17.50
CA ASP A 128 2.49 1.20 18.53
C ASP A 128 1.85 1.35 19.92
N LYS A 129 1.52 0.22 20.55
CA LYS A 129 0.98 0.17 21.92
C LYS A 129 1.88 0.85 22.97
N LYS A 130 3.19 0.93 22.75
CA LYS A 130 4.13 1.60 23.66
C LYS A 130 4.07 3.12 23.55
N SER A 131 3.53 3.64 22.44
CA SER A 131 3.41 5.07 22.22
C SER A 131 2.25 5.67 23.02
N PRO A 132 2.42 6.85 23.67
CA PRO A 132 1.38 7.45 24.52
C PRO A 132 0.04 7.68 23.82
N ASN A 133 0.06 8.06 22.55
CA ASN A 133 -1.14 8.25 21.73
C ASN A 133 -1.42 7.09 20.77
N GLY A 134 -0.63 6.01 20.87
CA GLY A 134 -0.71 4.82 20.03
C GLY A 134 -0.12 4.95 18.63
N TYR A 135 0.42 6.10 18.23
CA TYR A 135 1.03 6.28 16.91
C TYR A 135 2.54 6.04 16.95
N VAL A 136 3.11 5.37 15.94
CA VAL A 136 4.58 5.19 15.80
C VAL A 136 5.26 6.56 15.66
N PHE A 137 4.73 7.41 14.79
CA PHE A 137 5.20 8.78 14.57
C PHE A 137 4.40 9.75 15.45
N SER A 138 4.58 9.64 16.77
CA SER A 138 3.77 10.34 17.78
C SER A 138 4.21 11.76 18.12
N LYS A 139 5.44 12.14 17.78
CA LYS A 139 5.99 13.48 18.05
C LYS A 139 6.81 13.99 16.85
N PRO A 140 7.01 15.30 16.73
CA PRO A 140 7.84 15.86 15.68
C PRO A 140 9.31 15.49 15.84
N GLY A 141 10.04 15.53 14.74
CA GLY A 141 11.47 15.32 14.69
C GLY A 141 11.88 14.30 13.64
N ASP A 142 13.15 13.93 13.69
CA ASP A 142 13.74 12.99 12.75
C ASP A 142 13.71 11.56 13.29
N TYR A 143 12.93 10.73 12.61
CA TYR A 143 12.92 9.30 12.80
C TYR A 143 13.89 8.64 11.82
N TYR A 144 14.43 7.48 12.19
CA TYR A 144 15.17 6.66 11.24
C TYR A 144 14.46 5.32 11.10
N VAL A 145 14.09 4.98 9.87
CA VAL A 145 13.34 3.76 9.57
C VAL A 145 14.16 2.90 8.62
N GLY A 146 14.44 1.67 9.04
CA GLY A 146 15.04 0.63 8.20
C GLY A 146 14.07 -0.52 8.02
N VAL A 147 14.19 -1.24 6.91
CA VAL A 147 13.34 -2.39 6.60
C VAL A 147 14.23 -3.53 6.12
N LYS A 148 14.11 -4.69 6.76
CA LYS A 148 14.69 -5.94 6.27
C LYS A 148 13.55 -6.88 5.90
N PHE A 149 13.55 -7.35 4.66
CA PHE A 149 12.61 -8.35 4.18
C PHE A 149 13.35 -9.64 3.87
N THR A 150 12.98 -10.72 4.55
CA THR A 150 13.56 -12.05 4.40
C THR A 150 12.56 -12.97 3.67
N PHE A 151 13.01 -13.83 2.78
CA PHE A 151 12.10 -14.72 2.05
C PHE A 151 12.79 -16.02 1.64
N GLY A 152 11.98 -17.06 1.46
CA GLY A 152 12.40 -18.31 0.83
C GLY A 152 12.02 -18.32 -0.66
N LEU A 153 12.83 -19.01 -1.45
CA LEU A 153 12.46 -19.44 -2.81
C LEU A 153 12.42 -20.96 -2.80
N ILE A 154 11.34 -21.59 -3.29
CA ILE A 154 11.16 -23.05 -3.22
C ILE A 154 12.38 -23.81 -3.79
N ARG A 155 12.75 -24.91 -3.09
CA ARG A 155 13.93 -25.78 -3.29
C ARG A 155 15.25 -25.27 -2.74
N GLU A 156 15.29 -24.06 -2.21
CA GLU A 156 16.45 -23.57 -1.46
C GLU A 156 16.24 -23.76 0.05
N ILE A 157 17.26 -24.29 0.73
CA ILE A 157 17.31 -24.30 2.21
C ILE A 157 17.64 -22.87 2.70
N GLN A 158 18.32 -22.09 1.87
CA GLN A 158 18.77 -20.75 2.20
C GLN A 158 17.65 -19.72 2.05
N ARG A 159 17.50 -18.85 3.05
CA ARG A 159 16.66 -17.65 2.96
C ARG A 159 17.48 -16.48 2.42
N PHE A 160 16.85 -15.66 1.60
CA PHE A 160 17.42 -14.43 1.06
C PHE A 160 16.89 -13.22 1.85
N ALA A 161 17.58 -12.08 1.77
CA ALA A 161 17.14 -10.86 2.41
C ALA A 161 17.43 -9.63 1.55
N VAL A 162 16.45 -8.74 1.46
CA VAL A 162 16.60 -7.38 0.92
C VAL A 162 16.52 -6.40 2.07
N GLU A 163 17.51 -5.51 2.18
CA GLU A 163 17.61 -4.55 3.28
C GLU A 163 17.60 -3.12 2.75
N LEU A 164 16.56 -2.38 3.14
CA LEU A 164 16.52 -0.93 3.07
C LEU A 164 17.20 -0.38 4.34
N PRO A 165 18.39 0.23 4.24
CA PRO A 165 19.10 0.75 5.41
C PRO A 165 18.28 1.86 6.08
N PRO A 166 18.58 2.20 7.35
CA PRO A 166 17.86 3.27 8.06
C PRO A 166 17.91 4.60 7.30
N ILE A 167 16.73 5.08 6.90
CA ILE A 167 16.54 6.36 6.20
C ILE A 167 15.85 7.34 7.13
N ARG A 168 16.22 8.62 7.00
CA ARG A 168 15.62 9.72 7.76
C ARG A 168 14.20 9.98 7.28
N ILE A 169 13.24 9.92 8.22
CA ILE A 169 11.84 10.32 8.05
C ILE A 169 11.61 11.56 8.91
N THR A 170 11.24 12.67 8.29
CA THR A 170 10.96 13.93 8.99
C THR A 170 9.48 14.01 9.33
N VAL A 171 9.19 14.07 10.63
CA VAL A 171 7.83 14.20 11.16
C VAL A 171 7.63 15.62 11.66
N THR A 172 6.54 16.25 11.24
CA THR A 172 6.18 17.64 11.60
C THR A 172 4.84 17.69 12.32
N GLU A 173 4.62 18.74 13.12
CA GLU A 173 3.31 18.93 13.76
C GLU A 173 2.23 19.20 12.71
N PRO A 174 1.03 18.61 12.87
CA PRO A 174 -0.09 19.01 12.06
C PRO A 174 -0.52 20.43 12.47
N GLU A 175 -0.75 21.29 11.49
CA GLU A 175 -1.21 22.66 11.67
C GLU A 175 -2.61 22.85 11.05
N GLY A 176 -3.32 23.90 11.48
CA GLY A 176 -4.63 24.28 10.95
C GLY A 176 -5.63 23.13 10.94
N ARG A 177 -6.25 22.88 9.77
CA ARG A 177 -7.26 21.82 9.60
C ARG A 177 -6.73 20.42 9.88
N ASN A 178 -5.43 20.16 9.63
CA ASN A 178 -4.82 18.88 9.99
C ASN A 178 -4.77 18.70 11.51
N ALA A 179 -4.47 19.76 12.27
CA ALA A 179 -4.44 19.71 13.73
C ALA A 179 -5.84 19.40 14.31
N GLU A 180 -6.86 20.07 13.77
CA GLU A 180 -8.26 19.87 14.16
C GLU A 180 -8.74 18.45 13.86
N ALA A 181 -8.43 17.94 12.67
CA ALA A 181 -8.75 16.57 12.29
C ALA A 181 -8.01 15.55 13.17
N PHE A 182 -6.70 15.74 13.39
CA PHE A 182 -5.89 14.82 14.19
C PHE A 182 -6.39 14.74 15.63
N LYS A 183 -6.81 15.86 16.23
CA LYS A 183 -7.35 15.90 17.59
C LYS A 183 -8.51 14.92 17.81
N LEU A 184 -9.33 14.66 16.78
CA LEU A 184 -10.46 13.73 16.87
C LEU A 184 -10.02 12.26 16.93
N ILE A 185 -8.84 11.94 16.40
CA ILE A 185 -8.31 10.59 16.29
C ILE A 185 -7.00 10.37 17.07
N ASN A 186 -6.54 11.37 17.82
CA ASN A 186 -5.29 11.32 18.59
C ASN A 186 -5.45 10.52 19.90
N ASN A 187 -5.70 9.21 19.77
CA ASN A 187 -5.76 8.28 20.90
C ASN A 187 -5.40 6.85 20.47
N PRO A 188 -4.97 5.99 21.40
CA PRO A 188 -4.48 4.65 21.06
C PRO A 188 -5.50 3.73 20.37
N LYS A 189 -6.78 3.87 20.70
CA LYS A 189 -7.84 3.05 20.08
C LYS A 189 -8.04 3.42 18.62
N ALA A 190 -8.04 4.71 18.32
CA ALA A 190 -8.13 5.20 16.95
C ALA A 190 -6.90 4.79 16.12
N ALA A 191 -5.68 4.93 16.67
CA ALA A 191 -4.46 4.50 16.00
C ALA A 191 -4.50 3.01 15.64
N LEU A 192 -4.92 2.15 16.59
CA LEU A 192 -5.08 0.72 16.37
C LEU A 192 -6.14 0.42 15.29
N ALA A 193 -7.33 0.98 15.43
CA ALA A 193 -8.44 0.78 14.49
C ALA A 193 -8.06 1.19 13.06
N LEU A 194 -7.35 2.30 12.88
CA LEU A 194 -6.87 2.77 11.56
C LEU A 194 -5.76 1.86 11.00
N HIS A 195 -4.97 1.23 11.86
CA HIS A 195 -3.90 0.32 11.46
C HIS A 195 -4.46 -1.02 10.98
N VAL A 196 -5.23 -1.71 11.82
CA VAL A 196 -5.82 -3.02 11.49
C VAL A 196 -7.08 -2.91 10.62
N VAL A 197 -7.61 -1.70 10.43
CA VAL A 197 -8.89 -1.43 9.77
C VAL A 197 -10.03 -2.18 10.44
N ASP A 198 -10.15 -1.98 11.76
CA ASP A 198 -11.17 -2.60 12.59
C ASP A 198 -12.17 -1.54 13.10
N PRO A 199 -13.42 -1.53 12.58
CA PRO A 199 -14.46 -0.59 12.98
C PRO A 199 -15.19 -1.01 14.27
N ALA A 200 -14.67 -1.94 15.07
CA ALA A 200 -15.34 -2.47 16.26
C ALA A 200 -15.68 -1.43 17.34
N ASP A 201 -14.95 -0.32 17.47
CA ASP A 201 -15.24 0.73 18.46
C ASP A 201 -16.11 1.84 17.83
N PRO A 202 -17.40 1.97 18.22
CA PRO A 202 -18.30 2.97 17.64
C PRO A 202 -17.85 4.41 17.85
N ALA A 203 -17.13 4.70 18.95
CA ALA A 203 -16.64 6.05 19.22
C ALA A 203 -15.52 6.43 18.24
N VAL A 204 -14.64 5.48 17.92
CA VAL A 204 -13.59 5.66 16.91
C VAL A 204 -14.21 5.84 15.52
N VAL A 205 -15.19 5.01 15.18
CA VAL A 205 -15.93 5.14 13.91
C VAL A 205 -16.63 6.50 13.80
N ALA A 206 -17.27 6.97 14.87
CA ALA A 206 -17.91 8.28 14.88
C ALA A 206 -16.89 9.42 14.66
N ALA A 207 -15.73 9.35 15.32
CA ALA A 207 -14.64 10.29 15.10
C ALA A 207 -14.11 10.23 13.67
N ALA A 208 -13.91 9.03 13.11
CA ALA A 208 -13.47 8.83 11.73
C ALA A 208 -14.49 9.37 10.72
N LYS A 209 -15.80 9.15 10.93
CA LYS A 209 -16.88 9.75 10.12
C LYS A 209 -16.79 11.27 10.15
N LYS A 210 -16.56 11.86 11.32
CA LYS A 210 -16.38 13.30 11.48
C LYS A 210 -15.16 13.81 10.68
N VAL A 211 -14.01 13.16 10.81
CA VAL A 211 -12.79 13.51 10.04
C VAL A 211 -13.05 13.42 8.52
N ALA A 212 -13.61 12.31 8.06
CA ALA A 212 -13.84 12.07 6.63
C ALA A 212 -14.86 13.03 5.98
N ASN A 213 -15.78 13.61 6.77
CA ASN A 213 -16.81 14.53 6.28
C ASN A 213 -16.45 16.00 6.47
N ASP A 214 -15.96 16.37 7.66
CA ASP A 214 -15.71 17.77 8.02
C ASP A 214 -14.32 18.23 7.55
N TYR A 215 -13.39 17.29 7.34
CA TYR A 215 -11.98 17.54 7.02
C TYR A 215 -11.46 16.75 5.79
N PRO A 216 -12.19 16.71 4.66
CA PRO A 216 -11.86 15.84 3.52
C PRO A 216 -10.55 16.18 2.80
N ASP A 217 -10.00 17.36 3.08
CA ASP A 217 -8.76 17.91 2.53
C ASP A 217 -7.52 17.58 3.37
N THR A 218 -7.69 16.94 4.53
CA THR A 218 -6.60 16.60 5.45
C THR A 218 -5.95 15.27 5.13
N VAL A 219 -4.70 15.09 5.58
CA VAL A 219 -3.95 13.84 5.38
C VAL A 219 -4.58 12.63 6.08
N TYR A 220 -5.42 12.87 7.09
CA TYR A 220 -6.09 11.82 7.88
C TYR A 220 -7.43 11.38 7.25
N ALA A 221 -8.02 12.22 6.41
CA ALA A 221 -9.28 11.93 5.73
C ALA A 221 -9.31 10.58 5.00
N PRO A 222 -8.30 10.21 4.17
CA PRO A 222 -8.32 8.91 3.50
C PRO A 222 -8.31 7.75 4.48
N LEU A 223 -7.53 7.82 5.57
CA LEU A 223 -7.45 6.76 6.59
C LEU A 223 -8.80 6.54 7.25
N CYS A 224 -9.43 7.64 7.68
CA CYS A 224 -10.73 7.61 8.31
C CYS A 224 -11.84 7.16 7.35
N MET A 225 -11.82 7.63 6.10
CA MET A 225 -12.80 7.24 5.10
C MET A 225 -12.68 5.75 4.75
N TYR A 226 -11.46 5.21 4.70
CA TYR A 226 -11.22 3.79 4.49
C TYR A 226 -11.77 2.94 5.65
N LEU A 227 -11.49 3.33 6.90
CA LEU A 227 -12.04 2.67 8.10
C LEU A 227 -13.57 2.67 8.11
N VAL A 228 -14.19 3.81 7.78
CA VAL A 228 -15.65 3.96 7.71
C VAL A 228 -16.24 3.11 6.58
N GLY A 229 -15.53 2.98 5.45
CA GLY A 229 -15.94 2.07 4.37
C GLY A 229 -15.95 0.61 4.82
N ALA A 230 -14.95 0.20 5.62
CA ALA A 230 -14.82 -1.16 6.13
C ALA A 230 -15.95 -1.54 7.12
N GLU A 231 -16.48 -0.57 7.88
CA GLU A 231 -17.66 -0.77 8.76
C GLU A 231 -18.88 -1.32 8.00
N GLY A 232 -19.07 -0.94 6.74
CA GLY A 232 -20.23 -1.37 5.96
C GLY A 232 -20.20 -2.87 5.57
N PHE A 233 -19.12 -3.61 5.84
CA PHE A 233 -19.09 -5.07 5.62
C PHE A 233 -19.70 -5.89 6.77
N LEU A 234 -20.29 -5.24 7.78
CA LEU A 234 -20.88 -5.87 8.96
C LEU A 234 -22.30 -6.48 8.72
N THR A 235 -22.49 -7.23 7.63
CA THR A 235 -23.53 -8.27 7.44
C THR A 235 -24.90 -7.94 6.82
N THR A 236 -25.23 -6.72 6.38
CA THR A 236 -26.52 -6.43 5.72
C THR A 236 -26.40 -6.00 4.26
N ARG A 237 -27.45 -6.23 3.45
CA ARG A 237 -27.49 -5.73 2.06
C ARG A 237 -27.36 -4.22 2.01
N GLN A 238 -27.93 -3.51 2.98
CA GLN A 238 -27.85 -2.04 3.05
C GLN A 238 -26.42 -1.60 3.38
N SER A 239 -25.75 -2.28 4.31
CA SER A 239 -24.38 -1.95 4.70
C SER A 239 -23.40 -2.13 3.53
N TYR A 240 -23.58 -3.13 2.66
CA TYR A 240 -22.75 -3.27 1.45
C TYR A 240 -22.94 -2.10 0.47
N LYS A 241 -24.15 -1.56 0.32
CA LYS A 241 -24.38 -0.38 -0.53
C LYS A 241 -23.69 0.85 0.02
N GLU A 242 -23.77 1.06 1.33
CA GLU A 242 -23.12 2.16 2.03
C GLU A 242 -21.60 2.05 1.95
N SER A 243 -21.06 0.84 2.19
CA SER A 243 -19.64 0.53 2.02
C SER A 243 -19.14 0.87 0.63
N ALA A 244 -19.82 0.38 -0.42
CA ALA A 244 -19.48 0.69 -1.80
C ALA A 244 -19.51 2.19 -2.05
N ALA A 245 -20.53 2.92 -1.59
CA ALA A 245 -20.62 4.37 -1.75
C ALA A 245 -19.45 5.12 -1.09
N ILE A 246 -19.02 4.70 0.10
CA ILE A 246 -17.88 5.29 0.81
C ILE A 246 -16.57 5.01 0.06
N PHE A 247 -16.31 3.77 -0.37
CA PHE A 247 -15.10 3.46 -1.14
C PHE A 247 -15.09 4.13 -2.51
N LEU A 248 -16.23 4.28 -3.18
CA LEU A 248 -16.33 5.07 -4.42
C LEU A 248 -15.98 6.54 -4.18
N LYS A 249 -16.44 7.13 -3.06
CA LYS A 249 -16.05 8.49 -2.65
C LYS A 249 -14.56 8.57 -2.35
N PHE A 250 -14.00 7.57 -1.66
CA PHE A 250 -12.57 7.46 -1.38
C PHE A 250 -11.76 7.44 -2.68
N LEU A 251 -12.11 6.59 -3.64
CA LEU A 251 -11.39 6.48 -4.92
C LEU A 251 -11.49 7.75 -5.76
N LYS A 252 -12.60 8.50 -5.64
CA LYS A 252 -12.74 9.78 -6.31
C LYS A 252 -11.86 10.87 -5.70
N LEU A 253 -11.73 10.90 -4.38
CA LEU A 253 -10.98 11.95 -3.66
C LEU A 253 -9.49 11.62 -3.53
N PHE A 254 -9.15 10.34 -3.43
CA PHE A 254 -7.81 9.83 -3.11
C PHE A 254 -7.38 8.68 -4.05
N PRO A 255 -7.41 8.90 -5.39
CA PRO A 255 -7.14 7.83 -6.36
C PRO A 255 -5.73 7.24 -6.26
N ASP A 256 -4.76 8.02 -5.80
CA ASP A 256 -3.34 7.63 -5.70
C ASP A 256 -2.92 7.21 -4.29
N HIS A 257 -3.88 7.11 -3.35
CA HIS A 257 -3.57 6.69 -1.98
C HIS A 257 -3.06 5.24 -1.96
N PRO A 258 -2.11 4.86 -1.07
CA PRO A 258 -1.61 3.47 -1.01
C PRO A 258 -2.68 2.39 -0.82
N ARG A 259 -3.83 2.73 -0.22
CA ARG A 259 -5.01 1.85 -0.09
C ARG A 259 -6.01 1.90 -1.26
N ALA A 260 -5.72 2.58 -2.37
CA ALA A 260 -6.63 2.66 -3.50
C ALA A 260 -6.92 1.30 -4.14
N GLY A 261 -5.89 0.44 -4.26
CA GLY A 261 -6.07 -0.94 -4.71
C GLY A 261 -7.00 -1.75 -3.80
N ASP A 262 -6.81 -1.65 -2.49
CA ASP A 262 -7.70 -2.32 -1.52
C ASP A 262 -9.13 -1.77 -1.60
N ALA A 263 -9.30 -0.45 -1.75
CA ALA A 263 -10.62 0.17 -1.88
C ALA A 263 -11.33 -0.28 -3.17
N ILE A 264 -10.62 -0.40 -4.29
CA ILE A 264 -11.16 -0.97 -5.54
C ILE A 264 -11.62 -2.41 -5.31
N PHE A 265 -10.80 -3.23 -4.65
CA PHE A 265 -11.16 -4.61 -4.34
C PHE A 265 -12.41 -4.68 -3.43
N ASN A 266 -12.49 -3.82 -2.42
CA ASN A 266 -13.64 -3.73 -1.54
C ASN A 266 -14.91 -3.30 -2.28
N VAL A 267 -14.84 -2.39 -3.24
CA VAL A 267 -15.99 -2.08 -4.10
C VAL A 267 -16.46 -3.32 -4.86
N ALA A 268 -15.54 -4.10 -5.43
CA ALA A 268 -15.89 -5.37 -6.08
C ALA A 268 -16.54 -6.37 -5.10
N ALA A 269 -16.00 -6.48 -3.89
CA ALA A 269 -16.51 -7.35 -2.84
C ALA A 269 -17.92 -6.97 -2.38
N ALA A 270 -18.18 -5.66 -2.24
CA ALA A 270 -19.50 -5.15 -1.92
C ALA A 270 -20.50 -5.50 -3.03
N TYR A 271 -20.15 -5.32 -4.30
CA TYR A 271 -21.04 -5.68 -5.42
C TYR A 271 -21.28 -7.19 -5.54
N ASP A 272 -20.27 -8.02 -5.29
CA ASP A 272 -20.43 -9.49 -5.24
C ASP A 272 -21.41 -9.89 -4.14
N SER A 273 -21.28 -9.29 -2.96
CA SER A 273 -22.19 -9.48 -1.82
C SER A 273 -23.62 -9.03 -2.12
N LEU A 274 -23.77 -7.99 -2.95
CA LEU A 274 -25.06 -7.50 -3.47
C LEU A 274 -25.64 -8.35 -4.61
N LYS A 275 -24.94 -9.40 -5.06
CA LYS A 275 -25.27 -10.25 -6.22
C LYS A 275 -25.28 -9.48 -7.55
N GLN A 276 -24.47 -8.43 -7.65
CA GLN A 276 -24.28 -7.62 -8.86
C GLN A 276 -22.98 -8.05 -9.56
N GLU A 277 -22.98 -9.26 -10.10
CA GLU A 277 -21.78 -9.92 -10.62
C GLU A 277 -21.10 -9.16 -11.77
N ASP A 278 -21.89 -8.53 -12.66
CA ASP A 278 -21.36 -7.72 -13.76
C ASP A 278 -20.53 -6.53 -13.25
N LEU A 279 -20.95 -5.91 -12.14
CA LEU A 279 -20.24 -4.80 -11.52
C LEU A 279 -19.02 -5.28 -10.75
N ALA A 280 -19.17 -6.35 -9.97
CA ALA A 280 -18.03 -6.96 -9.28
C ALA A 280 -16.92 -7.32 -10.28
N ARG A 281 -17.29 -7.93 -11.41
CA ARG A 281 -16.38 -8.23 -12.51
C ARG A 281 -15.71 -6.97 -13.05
N ALA A 282 -16.49 -5.94 -13.39
CA ALA A 282 -15.93 -4.69 -13.91
C ALA A 282 -14.89 -4.08 -12.97
N TRP A 283 -15.14 -4.08 -11.66
CA TRP A 283 -14.21 -3.56 -10.66
C TRP A 283 -12.95 -4.43 -10.49
N ILE A 284 -13.03 -5.75 -10.64
CA ILE A 284 -11.85 -6.62 -10.69
C ILE A 284 -10.98 -6.35 -11.92
N PHE A 285 -11.58 -6.13 -13.10
CA PHE A 285 -10.81 -5.71 -14.27
C PHE A 285 -10.19 -4.31 -14.08
N PHE A 286 -10.91 -3.39 -13.45
CA PHE A 286 -10.36 -2.07 -13.11
C PHE A 286 -9.18 -2.18 -12.15
N LEU A 287 -9.25 -3.07 -11.15
CA LEU A 287 -8.13 -3.38 -10.27
C LEU A 287 -6.92 -3.88 -11.05
N ARG A 288 -7.14 -4.84 -11.96
CA ARG A 288 -6.07 -5.39 -12.80
C ARG A 288 -5.38 -4.33 -13.64
N ASP A 289 -6.14 -3.40 -14.21
CA ASP A 289 -5.60 -2.38 -15.11
C ASP A 289 -4.90 -1.24 -14.35
N ARG A 290 -5.36 -0.89 -13.14
CA ARG A 290 -4.76 0.18 -12.33
C ARG A 290 -3.66 -0.28 -11.39
N HIS A 291 -3.78 -1.49 -10.87
CA HIS A 291 -2.83 -2.11 -9.93
C HIS A 291 -2.57 -3.57 -10.35
N PRO A 292 -1.89 -3.80 -11.49
CA PRO A 292 -1.66 -5.15 -12.00
C PRO A 292 -0.85 -6.03 -11.05
N ASP A 293 -0.06 -5.41 -10.18
CA ASP A 293 0.74 -6.03 -9.13
C ASP A 293 -0.02 -6.19 -7.79
N HIS A 294 -1.30 -5.83 -7.69
CA HIS A 294 -2.02 -5.93 -6.42
C HIS A 294 -2.04 -7.37 -5.88
N TYR A 295 -1.72 -7.58 -4.59
CA TYR A 295 -1.62 -8.91 -4.00
C TYR A 295 -2.92 -9.75 -4.08
N LEU A 296 -4.08 -9.08 -4.20
CA LEU A 296 -5.39 -9.73 -4.39
C LEU A 296 -5.72 -10.07 -5.85
N MET A 297 -4.90 -9.67 -6.83
CA MET A 297 -5.07 -10.02 -8.25
C MET A 297 -4.34 -11.31 -8.60
N ARG A 298 -4.65 -12.38 -7.86
CA ARG A 298 -3.98 -13.68 -7.98
C ARG A 298 -4.97 -14.82 -8.22
N LYS A 299 -4.51 -15.90 -8.84
CA LYS A 299 -5.33 -17.11 -9.11
C LYS A 299 -5.82 -17.76 -7.81
N GLU A 300 -5.09 -17.58 -6.72
CA GLU A 300 -5.45 -18.10 -5.40
C GLU A 300 -6.50 -17.25 -4.67
N THR A 301 -6.70 -15.98 -5.07
CA THR A 301 -7.71 -15.12 -4.47
C THR A 301 -9.08 -15.48 -5.04
N PRO A 302 -10.07 -15.93 -4.24
CA PRO A 302 -11.34 -16.46 -4.76
C PRO A 302 -12.09 -15.50 -5.69
N MET A 303 -12.04 -14.20 -5.41
CA MET A 303 -12.71 -13.18 -6.22
C MET A 303 -12.02 -12.95 -7.57
N ALA A 304 -10.69 -12.86 -7.59
CA ALA A 304 -9.93 -12.75 -8.83
C ALA A 304 -10.03 -14.06 -9.64
N LEU A 305 -10.03 -15.22 -8.97
CA LEU A 305 -10.31 -16.51 -9.61
C LEU A 305 -11.69 -16.52 -10.27
N LYS A 306 -12.76 -16.15 -9.54
CA LYS A 306 -14.12 -16.13 -10.04
C LYS A 306 -14.28 -15.19 -11.25
N TYR A 307 -13.76 -13.97 -11.15
CA TYR A 307 -14.11 -12.90 -12.08
C TYR A 307 -13.09 -12.66 -13.21
N TYR A 308 -11.83 -13.05 -13.02
CA TYR A 308 -10.76 -12.79 -13.98
C TYR A 308 -10.10 -14.07 -14.52
N PHE A 309 -9.71 -15.01 -13.65
CA PHE A 309 -9.02 -16.24 -14.08
C PHE A 309 -9.97 -17.42 -14.39
N GLY A 310 -11.27 -17.28 -14.13
CA GLY A 310 -12.31 -18.29 -14.39
C GLY A 310 -12.59 -18.50 -15.88
N PRO A 311 -13.51 -19.41 -16.24
CA PRO A 311 -13.73 -19.80 -17.63
C PRO A 311 -14.04 -18.61 -18.55
N VAL A 312 -13.27 -18.55 -19.65
CA VAL A 312 -13.08 -17.42 -20.58
C VAL A 312 -14.39 -16.86 -21.15
N GLU A 313 -15.41 -17.70 -21.33
CA GLU A 313 -16.72 -17.29 -21.87
C GLU A 313 -17.43 -16.25 -20.98
N GLN A 314 -17.22 -16.28 -19.66
CA GLN A 314 -17.79 -15.30 -18.73
C GLN A 314 -16.89 -14.08 -18.53
N ALA A 315 -15.56 -14.26 -18.57
CA ALA A 315 -14.59 -13.18 -18.38
C ALA A 315 -14.55 -12.19 -19.56
N ALA A 316 -14.85 -12.65 -20.78
CA ALA A 316 -14.74 -11.85 -22.01
C ALA A 316 -15.91 -10.88 -22.27
N GLY A 317 -17.07 -11.05 -21.61
CA GLY A 317 -18.33 -10.44 -22.06
C GLY A 317 -18.50 -8.94 -21.79
N LYS A 318 -17.89 -8.37 -20.75
CA LYS A 318 -18.07 -6.95 -20.37
C LYS A 318 -16.85 -6.40 -19.62
N ARG A 319 -16.16 -5.42 -20.21
CA ARG A 319 -14.98 -4.76 -19.62
C ARG A 319 -15.35 -3.42 -18.98
N TRP A 320 -14.53 -2.93 -18.04
CA TRP A 320 -14.85 -1.75 -17.24
C TRP A 320 -14.97 -0.45 -18.05
N TRP A 321 -14.29 -0.33 -19.19
CA TRP A 321 -14.39 0.85 -20.07
C TRP A 321 -15.71 0.92 -20.84
N LEU A 322 -16.55 -0.12 -20.78
CA LEU A 322 -17.93 -0.05 -21.26
C LEU A 322 -18.85 0.72 -20.30
N TYR A 323 -18.33 1.13 -19.14
CA TYR A 323 -19.02 1.98 -18.17
C TYR A 323 -18.43 3.41 -18.24
N PRO A 324 -19.13 4.38 -18.88
CA PRO A 324 -18.60 5.72 -19.15
C PRO A 324 -18.15 6.47 -17.89
N ASP A 325 -18.81 6.18 -16.77
CA ASP A 325 -18.50 6.66 -15.43
C ASP A 325 -18.68 5.51 -14.44
N MET A 326 -17.66 4.68 -14.23
CA MET A 326 -17.67 3.59 -13.23
C MET A 326 -18.19 4.06 -11.85
N TRP A 327 -17.93 5.32 -11.51
CA TRP A 327 -18.33 5.98 -10.26
C TRP A 327 -19.81 6.40 -10.19
N ARG A 328 -20.53 6.44 -11.32
CA ARG A 328 -21.93 6.90 -11.40
C ARG A 328 -22.92 5.78 -11.68
N TYR A 329 -22.44 4.58 -11.99
CA TYR A 329 -23.33 3.48 -12.35
C TYR A 329 -24.18 3.05 -11.15
N ARG A 330 -25.48 3.32 -11.23
CA ARG A 330 -26.48 2.73 -10.34
C ARG A 330 -26.99 1.47 -11.03
N PRO A 331 -26.99 0.30 -10.37
CA PRO A 331 -27.62 -0.88 -10.94
C PRO A 331 -29.09 -0.54 -11.26
N PRO A 332 -29.65 -1.05 -12.37
CA PRO A 332 -31.08 -0.93 -12.61
C PRO A 332 -31.80 -1.52 -11.39
N VAL A 333 -32.65 -0.72 -10.76
CA VAL A 333 -33.57 -1.20 -9.73
C VAL A 333 -34.47 -2.19 -10.45
N LYS A 334 -34.31 -3.49 -10.17
CA LYS A 334 -35.37 -4.43 -10.53
C LYS A 334 -36.50 -4.15 -9.56
N ASP A 335 -37.53 -3.45 -10.03
CA ASP A 335 -38.81 -3.41 -9.36
C ASP A 335 -39.29 -4.87 -9.24
N HIS A 336 -39.46 -5.32 -7.99
CA HIS A 336 -40.05 -6.61 -7.65
C HIS A 336 -41.50 -6.41 -7.27
#